data_AF-A0A534ZYU5-F1
#
_entry.id   AF-A0A534ZYU5-F1
#
_cell.length_a   1.000
_cell.length_b   1.000
_cell.length_c   1.000
_cell.angle_alpha   90.00
_cell.angle_beta   90.00
_cell.angle_gamma   90.00
#
_symmetry.space_group_name_H-M   'P 1'
#
loop_
_entity.id
_entity.type
_entity.pdbx_description
1 polymer ?
#
loop_
_entity_poly.entity_id
_entity_poly.type
_entity_poly.pdbx_seq_one_letter_code
_entity_poly.pdbx_strand_id
1 'polypeptide(L)'
;MSRRAVFLAVALAAGCVRGRIVHDGRVNADALATVVRDLPALRGQDFGRPVPAVALPPADVAAWVRRDIDLSYPGDDLERVSAVYQRLGLLPAGTALRAALEDLYRGQIAAFYDPRSKQLVLATEALGTGGPAVRLLSLLSGHDLVGELLVAHELTHALQDQHWGLPTEPEPLANSYSDRILARRALLEGDATLAGFAYVQRGTPSRATIDRIERQLHAIAPTLAAEYPRVPEIVRASLAFQYDAGTAFAGWALAEGGWTAVDRAEADPPESTEQVLHPARYFGVRDRPFEIALHGTEEMEAAGWRRVLEDTLGELSIRILARRARTEDAAAAVADGWGGDRLRALARGDELVLVWATAWDGPGDAIEFLDAMREAVPDARVERRGERVLVLVGPSSLLDGLSARIWGRTTARRTG
;
A
#
# COMPACT_ATOMS: atom_id res chain seq x y z
N MET A 1 34.49 46.25 27.41
CA MET A 1 34.81 46.45 25.98
C MET A 1 34.15 45.34 25.18
N SER A 2 33.05 45.65 24.48
CA SER A 2 32.13 44.66 23.91
C SER A 2 32.59 44.15 22.54
N ARG A 3 32.57 42.82 22.39
CA ARG A 3 32.73 42.08 21.13
C ARG A 3 31.55 42.37 20.18
N ARG A 4 31.66 43.45 19.41
CA ARG A 4 30.89 43.70 18.18
C ARG A 4 31.90 43.76 17.03
N ALA A 5 32.09 42.65 16.30
CA ALA A 5 32.65 42.60 14.93
C ALA A 5 32.98 41.17 14.46
N VAL A 6 31.97 40.30 14.23
CA VAL A 6 32.10 39.13 13.31
C VAL A 6 30.77 38.84 12.55
N PHE A 7 29.73 39.66 12.69
CA PHE A 7 28.39 39.35 12.13
C PHE A 7 28.16 39.75 10.66
N LEU A 8 29.19 39.89 9.83
CA LEU A 8 29.01 40.40 8.46
C LEU A 8 29.95 39.79 7.42
N ALA A 9 29.84 38.48 7.17
CA ALA A 9 30.39 37.85 5.95
C ALA A 9 29.84 36.43 5.63
N VAL A 10 28.59 36.09 6.01
CA VAL A 10 27.92 34.85 5.52
C VAL A 10 26.57 35.15 4.83
N ALA A 11 26.22 36.43 4.71
CA ALA A 11 24.92 36.87 4.18
C ALA A 11 24.83 36.95 2.64
N LEU A 12 25.74 36.37 1.85
CA LEU A 12 25.74 36.54 0.38
C LEU A 12 26.02 35.27 -0.45
N ALA A 13 25.82 34.07 0.10
CA ALA A 13 25.81 32.83 -0.68
C ALA A 13 24.58 31.92 -0.41
N ALA A 14 23.55 32.47 0.22
CA ALA A 14 22.27 31.77 0.46
C ALA A 14 21.26 31.95 -0.70
N GLY A 15 21.60 32.74 -1.73
CA GLY A 15 20.82 32.89 -2.95
C GLY A 15 21.52 32.17 -4.10
N CYS A 16 20.79 31.30 -4.80
CA CYS A 16 21.23 30.45 -5.92
C CYS A 16 21.83 29.08 -5.55
N VAL A 17 21.07 28.23 -4.83
CA VAL A 17 21.23 26.78 -5.02
C VAL A 17 20.64 26.46 -6.39
N ARG A 18 21.46 26.51 -7.45
CA ARG A 18 21.06 26.26 -8.85
C ARG A 18 20.51 24.84 -9.11
N GLY A 19 20.57 23.94 -8.13
CA GLY A 19 20.17 22.53 -8.25
C GLY A 19 18.92 22.10 -7.50
N ARG A 20 18.14 23.00 -6.87
CA ARG A 20 16.87 22.61 -6.23
C ARG A 20 15.79 22.31 -7.26
N ILE A 21 15.01 21.25 -7.03
CA ILE A 21 13.91 20.85 -7.95
C ILE A 21 12.75 21.83 -7.93
N VAL A 22 12.47 22.45 -6.79
CA VAL A 22 11.53 23.57 -6.70
C VAL A 22 12.27 24.81 -6.21
N HIS A 23 12.10 25.91 -6.94
CA HIS A 23 12.66 27.22 -6.60
C HIS A 23 11.57 28.28 -6.74
N ASP A 24 11.32 29.04 -5.66
CA ASP A 24 10.30 30.10 -5.60
C ASP A 24 8.88 29.66 -6.03
N GLY A 25 8.47 28.46 -5.61
CA GLY A 25 7.15 27.91 -5.95
C GLY A 25 6.99 27.48 -7.41
N ARG A 26 8.09 27.41 -8.17
CA ARG A 26 8.12 26.94 -9.56
C ARG A 26 9.02 25.72 -9.67
N VAL A 27 8.68 24.83 -10.60
CA VAL A 27 9.54 23.70 -10.97
C VAL A 27 10.80 24.23 -11.64
N ASN A 28 11.97 23.81 -11.15
CA ASN A 28 13.25 24.03 -11.81
C ASN A 28 13.36 23.05 -12.99
N ALA A 29 13.03 23.55 -14.18
CA ALA A 29 13.00 22.75 -15.40
C ALA A 29 14.35 22.10 -15.72
N ASP A 30 15.47 22.76 -15.43
CA ASP A 30 16.81 22.23 -15.73
C ASP A 30 17.19 21.08 -14.79
N ALA A 31 16.85 21.20 -13.50
CA ALA A 31 17.06 20.14 -12.51
C ALA A 31 16.20 18.91 -12.84
N LEU A 32 14.91 19.13 -13.16
CA LEU A 32 14.02 18.05 -13.59
C LEU A 32 14.49 17.40 -14.89
N ALA A 33 14.88 18.19 -15.90
CA ALA A 33 15.39 17.67 -17.18
C ALA A 33 16.65 16.81 -17.00
N THR A 34 17.46 17.11 -15.98
CA THR A 34 18.62 16.28 -15.62
C THR A 34 18.18 14.90 -15.11
N VAL A 35 17.19 14.83 -14.21
CA VAL A 35 16.67 13.54 -13.73
C VAL A 35 16.03 12.75 -14.87
N VAL A 36 15.21 13.39 -15.70
CA VAL A 36 14.55 12.77 -16.87
C VAL A 36 15.57 12.20 -17.86
N ARG A 37 16.70 12.88 -18.05
CA ARG A 37 17.79 12.42 -18.94
C ARG A 37 18.56 11.23 -18.36
N ASP A 38 18.86 11.26 -17.07
CA ASP A 38 19.81 10.34 -16.45
C ASP A 38 19.14 9.07 -15.89
N LEU A 39 17.86 9.14 -15.47
CA LEU A 39 17.12 8.02 -14.90
C LEU A 39 17.04 6.79 -15.84
N PRO A 40 16.77 6.93 -17.16
CA PRO A 40 16.69 5.79 -18.07
C PRO A 40 17.95 4.91 -18.08
N ALA A 41 19.13 5.53 -18.07
CA ALA A 41 20.39 4.81 -18.07
C ALA A 41 20.62 4.02 -16.77
N LEU A 42 20.04 4.46 -15.66
CA LEU A 42 20.17 3.82 -14.36
C LEU A 42 19.12 2.73 -14.13
N ARG A 43 17.86 3.00 -14.49
CA ARG A 43 16.73 2.08 -14.32
C ARG A 43 16.62 1.06 -15.45
N GLY A 44 17.24 1.32 -16.60
CA GLY A 44 17.22 0.44 -17.76
C GLY A 44 15.96 0.54 -18.61
N GLN A 45 15.21 1.64 -18.52
CA GLN A 45 13.98 1.88 -19.28
C GLN A 45 13.90 3.31 -19.82
N ASP A 46 13.57 3.45 -21.09
CA ASP A 46 13.40 4.74 -21.74
C ASP A 46 11.98 5.28 -21.56
N PHE A 47 11.85 6.60 -21.43
CA PHE A 47 10.54 7.24 -21.55
C PHE A 47 10.03 7.14 -22.98
N GLY A 48 8.90 6.46 -23.18
CA GLY A 48 8.18 6.43 -24.46
C GLY A 48 7.44 7.73 -24.78
N ARG A 49 7.12 8.55 -23.77
CA ARG A 49 6.51 9.88 -23.92
C ARG A 49 7.03 10.88 -22.88
N PRO A 50 7.02 12.19 -23.19
CA PRO A 50 7.37 13.22 -22.22
C PRO A 50 6.48 13.16 -20.97
N VAL A 51 7.07 13.43 -19.81
CA VAL A 51 6.37 13.53 -18.52
C VAL A 51 6.31 15.01 -18.13
N PRO A 52 5.22 15.74 -18.43
CA PRO A 52 5.09 17.13 -18.02
C PRO A 52 5.05 17.23 -16.49
N ALA A 53 5.63 18.29 -15.95
CA ALA A 53 5.60 18.56 -14.52
C ALA A 53 4.84 19.85 -14.21
N VAL A 54 4.01 19.79 -13.17
CA VAL A 54 3.24 20.93 -12.68
C VAL A 54 3.53 21.15 -11.20
N ALA A 55 3.66 22.42 -10.83
CA ALA A 55 3.71 22.81 -9.43
C ALA A 55 2.29 22.85 -8.87
N LEU A 56 2.03 22.15 -7.77
CA LEU A 56 0.78 22.24 -7.03
C LEU A 56 0.96 23.17 -5.83
N PRO A 57 0.25 24.31 -5.78
CA PRO A 57 0.26 25.17 -4.62
C PRO A 57 -0.26 24.44 -3.38
N PRO A 58 0.26 24.73 -2.17
CA PRO A 58 -0.17 24.09 -0.92
C PRO A 58 -1.67 24.21 -0.65
N ALA A 59 -2.28 25.34 -1.05
CA ALA A 59 -3.72 25.57 -0.92
C ALA A 59 -4.57 24.58 -1.74
N ASP A 60 -4.01 24.02 -2.82
CA ASP A 60 -4.71 23.13 -3.74
C ASP A 60 -4.52 21.65 -3.41
N VAL A 61 -3.55 21.29 -2.56
CA VAL A 61 -3.28 19.91 -2.12
C VAL A 61 -4.53 19.29 -1.47
N ALA A 62 -5.21 20.02 -0.60
CA ALA A 62 -6.42 19.52 0.05
C ALA A 62 -7.60 19.29 -0.92
N ALA A 63 -7.69 20.09 -1.98
CA ALA A 63 -8.70 19.89 -3.03
C ALA A 63 -8.36 18.67 -3.89
N TRP A 64 -7.07 18.49 -4.22
CA TRP A 64 -6.59 17.33 -4.94
C TRP A 64 -6.82 16.03 -4.16
N VAL A 65 -6.44 15.97 -2.88
CA VAL A 65 -6.64 14.79 -2.02
C VAL A 65 -8.11 14.38 -1.97
N ARG A 66 -9.02 15.34 -1.77
CA ARG A 66 -10.47 15.05 -1.74
C ARG A 66 -10.95 14.47 -3.06
N ARG A 67 -10.52 15.06 -4.17
CA ARG A 67 -10.86 14.57 -5.52
C ARG A 67 -10.32 13.16 -5.75
N ASP A 68 -9.10 12.87 -5.34
CA ASP A 68 -8.50 11.54 -5.51
C ASP A 68 -9.23 10.48 -4.67
N ILE A 69 -9.60 10.81 -3.43
CA ILE A 69 -10.43 9.95 -2.59
C ILE A 69 -11.80 9.71 -3.26
N ASP A 70 -12.44 10.74 -3.80
CA ASP A 70 -13.75 10.59 -4.46
C ASP A 70 -13.69 9.76 -5.74
N LEU A 71 -12.58 9.84 -6.48
CA LEU A 71 -12.36 9.00 -7.67
C LEU A 71 -12.01 7.56 -7.30
N SER A 72 -11.34 7.35 -6.18
CA SER A 72 -10.93 6.01 -5.72
C SER A 72 -12.04 5.27 -4.97
N TYR A 73 -12.96 6.02 -4.36
CA TYR A 73 -14.10 5.50 -3.60
C TYR A 73 -15.38 6.26 -3.96
N PRO A 74 -15.98 5.97 -5.13
CA PRO A 74 -17.16 6.67 -5.60
C PRO A 74 -18.40 6.44 -4.73
N GLY A 75 -19.27 7.44 -4.66
CA GLY A 75 -20.55 7.32 -3.96
C GLY A 75 -20.40 7.10 -2.46
N ASP A 76 -21.00 6.02 -1.96
CA ASP A 76 -21.01 5.61 -0.54
C ASP A 76 -20.05 4.44 -0.24
N ASP A 77 -19.02 4.26 -1.08
CA ASP A 77 -18.08 3.13 -0.97
C ASP A 77 -17.30 3.15 0.35
N LEU A 78 -16.81 4.32 0.80
CA LEU A 78 -16.09 4.44 2.08
C LEU A 78 -16.99 4.12 3.27
N GLU A 79 -18.26 4.49 3.23
CA GLU A 79 -19.24 4.19 4.25
C GLU A 79 -19.50 2.67 4.32
N ARG A 80 -19.65 2.01 3.16
CA ARG A 80 -19.82 0.56 3.07
C ARG A 80 -18.60 -0.21 3.57
N VAL A 81 -17.40 0.17 3.13
CA VAL A 81 -16.14 -0.41 3.63
C VAL A 81 -16.01 -0.19 5.13
N SER A 82 -16.32 1.02 5.62
CA SER A 82 -16.26 1.34 7.05
C SER A 82 -17.19 0.44 7.86
N ALA A 83 -18.44 0.25 7.43
CA ALA A 83 -19.39 -0.61 8.12
C ALA A 83 -18.90 -2.07 8.20
N VAL A 84 -18.38 -2.62 7.09
CA VAL A 84 -17.85 -3.98 7.04
C VAL A 84 -16.62 -4.14 7.94
N TYR A 85 -15.65 -3.23 7.83
CA TYR A 85 -14.39 -3.34 8.57
C TYR A 85 -14.57 -3.06 10.06
N GLN A 86 -15.51 -2.18 10.44
CA GLN A 86 -15.89 -2.01 11.85
C GLN A 86 -16.55 -3.27 12.40
N ARG A 87 -17.43 -3.91 11.61
CA ARG A 87 -18.10 -5.15 12.02
C ARG A 87 -17.14 -6.33 12.15
N LEU A 88 -16.10 -6.37 11.31
CA LEU A 88 -15.04 -7.38 11.39
C LEU A 88 -13.99 -7.06 12.48
N GLY A 89 -13.89 -5.80 12.93
CA GLY A 89 -12.93 -5.35 13.94
C GLY A 89 -11.63 -4.77 13.37
N LEU A 90 -11.48 -4.69 12.04
CA LEU A 90 -10.35 -4.04 11.34
C LEU A 90 -10.34 -2.53 11.51
N LEU A 91 -11.51 -1.92 11.76
CA LEU A 91 -11.63 -0.50 12.08
C LEU A 91 -12.23 -0.32 13.47
N PRO A 92 -11.70 0.59 14.31
CA PRO A 92 -12.36 1.00 15.54
C PRO A 92 -13.78 1.54 15.28
N ALA A 93 -14.70 1.27 16.21
CA ALA A 93 -16.06 1.79 16.12
C ALA A 93 -16.05 3.33 16.09
N GLY A 94 -16.87 3.92 15.22
CA GLY A 94 -16.99 5.38 15.09
C GLY A 94 -15.83 6.05 14.33
N THR A 95 -14.90 5.29 13.75
CA THR A 95 -13.87 5.86 12.86
C THR A 95 -14.51 6.56 11.66
N ALA A 96 -14.18 7.84 11.47
CA ALA A 96 -14.47 8.58 10.25
C ALA A 96 -13.36 8.32 9.21
N LEU A 97 -13.50 7.23 8.44
CA LEU A 97 -12.44 6.74 7.56
C LEU A 97 -12.00 7.79 6.52
N ARG A 98 -12.95 8.51 5.90
CA ARG A 98 -12.65 9.60 4.96
C ARG A 98 -11.75 10.67 5.58
N ALA A 99 -12.09 11.15 6.76
CA ALA A 99 -11.30 12.16 7.45
C ALA A 99 -9.90 11.64 7.82
N ALA A 100 -9.77 10.36 8.17
CA ALA A 100 -8.47 9.73 8.45
C ALA A 100 -7.60 9.65 7.18
N LEU A 101 -8.18 9.29 6.02
CA LEU A 101 -7.46 9.28 4.74
C LEU A 101 -7.04 10.69 4.32
N GLU A 102 -7.91 11.69 4.47
CA GLU A 102 -7.58 13.08 4.18
C GLU A 102 -6.44 13.62 5.08
N ASP A 103 -6.44 13.28 6.36
CA ASP A 103 -5.37 13.66 7.31
C ASP A 103 -4.03 13.05 6.90
N LEU A 104 -4.02 11.76 6.57
CA LEU A 104 -2.84 11.05 6.11
C LEU A 104 -2.30 11.61 4.79
N TYR A 105 -3.11 11.65 3.73
CA TYR A 105 -2.65 12.01 2.40
C TYR A 105 -2.20 13.47 2.31
N ARG A 106 -2.84 14.38 3.04
CA ARG A 106 -2.38 15.77 3.09
C ARG A 106 -0.97 15.89 3.67
N GLY A 107 -0.61 15.06 4.64
CA GLY A 107 0.71 15.05 5.27
C GLY A 107 1.80 14.38 4.44
N GLN A 108 1.43 13.51 3.48
CA GLN A 108 2.38 12.72 2.68
C GLN A 108 2.70 13.34 1.31
N ILE A 109 1.93 14.32 0.82
CA ILE A 109 2.12 14.88 -0.52
C ILE A 109 3.31 15.86 -0.56
N ALA A 110 4.45 15.36 -1.02
CA ALA A 110 5.62 16.17 -1.40
C ALA A 110 5.80 16.27 -2.92
N ALA A 111 5.66 15.14 -3.60
CA ALA A 111 5.53 15.01 -5.04
C ALA A 111 4.72 13.74 -5.30
N PHE A 112 4.10 13.63 -6.47
CA PHE A 112 3.50 12.39 -6.93
C PHE A 112 3.38 12.39 -8.46
N TYR A 113 3.48 11.22 -9.08
CA TYR A 113 3.01 11.01 -10.45
C TYR A 113 1.51 10.72 -10.47
N ASP A 114 0.74 11.48 -11.25
CA ASP A 114 -0.68 11.22 -11.46
C ASP A 114 -0.92 10.40 -12.75
N PRO A 115 -1.31 9.12 -12.65
CA PRO A 115 -1.57 8.29 -13.82
C PRO A 115 -2.84 8.69 -14.59
N ARG A 116 -3.74 9.52 -14.03
CA ARG A 116 -4.93 10.00 -14.76
C ARG A 116 -4.58 11.16 -15.68
N SER A 117 -3.83 12.14 -15.18
CA SER A 117 -3.41 13.29 -15.97
C SER A 117 -2.07 13.08 -16.71
N LYS A 118 -1.34 12.01 -16.39
CA LYS A 118 -0.03 11.65 -16.93
C LYS A 118 1.06 12.69 -16.62
N GLN A 119 0.99 13.34 -15.46
CA GLN A 119 1.88 14.44 -15.08
C GLN A 119 2.58 14.17 -13.75
N LEU A 120 3.79 14.68 -13.62
CA LEU A 120 4.46 14.81 -12.34
C LEU A 120 3.91 16.04 -11.61
N VAL A 121 3.43 15.86 -10.39
CA VAL A 121 2.93 16.94 -9.55
C VAL A 121 3.90 17.19 -8.41
N LEU A 122 4.37 18.43 -8.28
CA LEU A 122 5.35 18.82 -7.25
C LEU A 122 4.69 19.79 -6.27
N ALA A 123 4.50 19.36 -5.03
CA ALA A 123 3.95 20.21 -3.98
C ALA A 123 5.04 21.14 -3.43
N THR A 124 4.83 22.45 -3.56
CA THR A 124 5.93 23.43 -3.50
C THR A 124 6.46 23.74 -2.10
N GLU A 125 5.76 23.37 -1.03
CA GLU A 125 6.21 23.58 0.37
C GLU A 125 6.87 22.36 1.02
N ALA A 126 6.46 21.14 0.64
CA ALA A 126 6.86 19.90 1.31
C ALA A 126 8.29 19.41 0.96
N LEU A 127 8.81 19.80 -0.21
CA LEU A 127 10.22 19.57 -0.58
C LEU A 127 11.22 20.31 0.32
N GLY A 128 10.76 21.26 1.13
CA GLY A 128 11.59 22.03 2.08
C GLY A 128 11.55 21.54 3.54
N THR A 129 10.70 20.55 3.88
CA THR A 129 10.33 20.19 5.25
C THR A 129 10.81 18.81 5.71
N GLY A 130 11.79 18.19 5.03
CA GLY A 130 12.44 17.00 5.55
C GLY A 130 12.93 17.21 6.99
N GLY A 131 12.82 16.19 7.84
CA GLY A 131 13.25 16.25 9.24
C GLY A 131 14.68 16.79 9.41
N PRO A 132 15.07 17.27 10.60
CA PRO A 132 16.34 17.99 10.81
C PRO A 132 17.60 17.23 10.33
N ALA A 133 17.59 15.89 10.33
CA ALA A 133 18.67 15.07 9.79
C ALA A 133 18.77 15.11 8.24
N VAL A 134 17.61 15.15 7.57
CA VAL A 134 17.47 15.18 6.11
C VAL A 134 17.87 16.55 5.55
N ARG A 135 17.49 17.63 6.25
CA ARG A 135 17.93 19.00 5.95
C ARG A 135 19.44 19.20 6.08
N LEU A 136 20.08 18.53 7.04
CA LEU A 136 21.53 18.64 7.27
C LEU A 136 22.34 17.96 6.16
N LEU A 137 21.86 16.83 5.62
CA LEU A 137 22.49 16.11 4.49
C LEU A 137 22.45 16.91 3.18
N SER A 138 21.32 17.56 2.87
CA SER A 138 21.20 18.44 1.67
C SER A 138 22.06 19.71 1.75
N LEU A 139 22.34 20.22 2.95
CA LEU A 139 23.17 21.43 3.14
C LEU A 139 24.67 21.20 2.92
N LEU A 140 25.17 19.99 3.17
CA LEU A 140 26.61 19.69 3.11
C LEU A 140 27.09 19.24 1.72
N SER A 141 26.19 18.81 0.85
CA SER A 141 26.51 18.18 -0.44
C SER A 141 26.33 19.10 -1.66
N GLY A 142 25.66 20.26 -1.51
CA GLY A 142 25.40 21.19 -2.62
C GLY A 142 24.35 20.72 -3.63
N HIS A 143 23.77 19.53 -3.42
CA HIS A 143 22.72 18.91 -4.22
C HIS A 143 21.45 18.70 -3.38
N ASP A 144 20.29 18.83 -4.00
CA ASP A 144 19.01 18.52 -3.37
C ASP A 144 18.75 17.00 -3.44
N LEU A 145 19.59 16.21 -2.77
CA LEU A 145 19.54 14.73 -2.83
C LEU A 145 18.16 14.16 -2.49
N VAL A 146 17.40 14.87 -1.65
CA VAL A 146 16.05 14.47 -1.22
C VAL A 146 15.04 14.75 -2.34
N GLY A 147 15.10 15.95 -2.93
CA GLY A 147 14.32 16.26 -4.12
C GLY A 147 14.66 15.34 -5.29
N GLU A 148 15.95 15.12 -5.57
CA GLU A 148 16.44 14.22 -6.62
C GLU A 148 15.96 12.78 -6.43
N LEU A 149 16.04 12.24 -5.19
CA LEU A 149 15.49 10.92 -4.87
C LEU A 149 13.98 10.87 -5.12
N LEU A 150 13.23 11.86 -4.61
CA LEU A 150 11.78 11.89 -4.72
C LEU A 150 11.34 12.01 -6.19
N VAL A 151 11.96 12.90 -6.97
CA VAL A 151 11.60 13.03 -8.39
C VAL A 151 12.01 11.81 -9.20
N ALA A 152 13.13 11.17 -8.89
CA ALA A 152 13.49 9.90 -9.52
C ALA A 152 12.49 8.79 -9.17
N HIS A 153 11.99 8.73 -7.93
CA HIS A 153 10.91 7.84 -7.50
C HIS A 153 9.64 8.07 -8.34
N GLU A 154 9.16 9.31 -8.38
CA GLU A 154 7.92 9.63 -9.12
C GLU A 154 8.05 9.46 -10.64
N LEU A 155 9.22 9.79 -11.20
CA LEU A 155 9.48 9.54 -12.61
C LEU A 155 9.58 8.04 -12.92
N THR A 156 9.92 7.20 -11.93
CA THR A 156 9.84 5.74 -12.08
C THR A 156 8.38 5.27 -12.15
N HIS A 157 7.45 5.86 -11.39
CA HIS A 157 6.02 5.61 -11.60
C HIS A 157 5.54 6.02 -13.00
N ALA A 158 6.10 7.11 -13.55
CA ALA A 158 5.83 7.47 -14.94
C ALA A 158 6.38 6.46 -15.96
N LEU A 159 7.56 5.86 -15.70
CA LEU A 159 8.08 4.74 -16.50
C LEU A 159 7.17 3.52 -16.39
N GLN A 160 6.76 3.16 -15.18
CA GLN A 160 5.86 2.02 -14.92
C GLN A 160 4.52 2.19 -15.66
N ASP A 161 3.93 3.38 -15.61
CA ASP A 161 2.70 3.69 -16.34
C ASP A 161 2.87 3.65 -17.88
N GLN A 162 4.05 4.00 -18.39
CA GLN A 162 4.32 3.95 -19.82
C GLN A 162 4.52 2.52 -20.34
N HIS A 163 5.09 1.63 -19.53
CA HIS A 163 5.41 0.25 -19.93
C HIS A 163 4.29 -0.75 -19.64
N TRP A 164 3.64 -0.62 -18.47
CA TRP A 164 2.62 -1.59 -18.02
C TRP A 164 1.24 -0.97 -17.84
N GLY A 165 1.16 0.36 -17.72
CA GLY A 165 -0.08 1.07 -17.44
C GLY A 165 -0.47 0.95 -15.97
N LEU A 166 -0.75 2.08 -15.32
CA LEU A 166 -1.27 2.08 -13.95
C LEU A 166 -2.81 2.14 -13.96
N PRO A 167 -3.47 1.33 -13.11
CA PRO A 167 -4.93 1.37 -13.00
C PRO A 167 -5.37 2.73 -12.47
N THR A 168 -6.38 3.31 -13.12
CA THR A 168 -6.93 4.64 -12.80
C THR A 168 -8.39 4.60 -12.37
N GLU A 169 -9.07 3.49 -12.68
CA GLU A 169 -10.46 3.24 -12.33
C GLU A 169 -10.54 2.58 -10.94
N PRO A 170 -11.54 2.93 -10.12
CA PRO A 170 -11.79 2.26 -8.86
C PRO A 170 -12.26 0.82 -9.09
N GLU A 171 -11.90 -0.08 -8.18
CA GLU A 171 -12.44 -1.44 -8.21
C GLU A 171 -13.90 -1.46 -7.74
N PRO A 172 -14.76 -2.26 -8.40
CA PRO A 172 -16.12 -2.46 -7.92
C PRO A 172 -16.12 -3.17 -6.55
N LEU A 173 -16.63 -2.52 -5.50
CA LEU A 173 -16.71 -3.13 -4.16
C LEU A 173 -17.41 -4.49 -4.13
N ALA A 174 -18.40 -4.72 -5.00
CA ALA A 174 -19.15 -5.98 -5.04
C ALA A 174 -18.38 -7.16 -5.68
N ASN A 175 -17.15 -6.93 -6.15
CA ASN A 175 -16.25 -7.94 -6.70
C ASN A 175 -14.78 -7.46 -6.72
N SER A 176 -14.26 -6.99 -5.58
CA SER A 176 -12.92 -6.44 -5.43
C SER A 176 -11.87 -7.54 -5.20
N TYR A 177 -10.59 -7.19 -5.43
CA TYR A 177 -9.42 -8.02 -5.13
C TYR A 177 -8.32 -7.17 -4.48
N SER A 178 -8.65 -6.57 -3.33
CA SER A 178 -7.80 -5.56 -2.67
C SER A 178 -6.42 -6.08 -2.27
N ASP A 179 -6.32 -7.34 -1.83
CA ASP A 179 -5.03 -7.99 -1.52
C ASP A 179 -4.06 -7.98 -2.72
N ARG A 180 -4.52 -8.46 -3.88
CA ARG A 180 -3.74 -8.47 -5.13
C ARG A 180 -3.33 -7.07 -5.55
N ILE A 181 -4.22 -6.08 -5.39
CA ILE A 181 -3.93 -4.69 -5.72
C ILE A 181 -2.89 -4.11 -4.78
N LEU A 182 -2.98 -4.42 -3.50
CA LEU A 182 -1.99 -3.99 -2.51
C LEU A 182 -0.62 -4.63 -2.78
N ALA A 183 -0.59 -5.90 -3.18
CA ALA A 183 0.63 -6.59 -3.63
C ALA A 183 1.26 -5.90 -4.86
N ARG A 184 0.45 -5.58 -5.88
CA ARG A 184 0.92 -4.84 -7.06
C ARG A 184 1.46 -3.46 -6.68
N ARG A 185 0.77 -2.72 -5.80
CA ARG A 185 1.24 -1.41 -5.31
C ARG A 185 2.57 -1.52 -4.58
N ALA A 186 2.76 -2.55 -3.76
CA ALA A 186 4.03 -2.75 -3.07
C ALA A 186 5.20 -3.03 -4.04
N LEU A 187 4.98 -3.81 -5.10
CA LEU A 187 5.98 -3.97 -6.16
C LEU A 187 6.34 -2.62 -6.82
N LEU A 188 5.32 -1.84 -7.22
CA LEU A 188 5.51 -0.55 -7.88
C LEU A 188 6.30 0.43 -7.00
N GLU A 189 5.94 0.55 -5.72
CA GLU A 189 6.62 1.41 -4.74
C GLU A 189 8.03 0.92 -4.42
N GLY A 190 8.24 -0.39 -4.33
CA GLY A 190 9.56 -0.98 -4.12
C GLY A 190 10.53 -0.70 -5.27
N ASP A 191 10.07 -0.87 -6.51
CA ASP A 191 10.83 -0.53 -7.71
C ASP A 191 11.19 0.97 -7.74
N ALA A 192 10.19 1.84 -7.58
CA ALA A 192 10.39 3.29 -7.55
C ALA A 192 11.35 3.74 -6.44
N THR A 193 11.25 3.13 -5.26
CA THR A 193 12.13 3.41 -4.12
C THR A 193 13.58 3.06 -4.46
N LEU A 194 13.82 1.86 -4.99
CA LEU A 194 15.17 1.43 -5.38
C LEU A 194 15.74 2.27 -6.53
N ALA A 195 14.90 2.69 -7.48
CA ALA A 195 15.30 3.57 -8.57
C ALA A 195 15.70 4.97 -8.06
N GLY A 196 14.95 5.52 -7.10
CA GLY A 196 15.30 6.76 -6.41
C GLY A 196 16.66 6.66 -5.72
N PHE A 197 16.91 5.56 -5.00
CA PHE A 197 18.22 5.30 -4.38
C PHE A 197 19.34 5.08 -5.40
N ALA A 198 19.05 4.43 -6.54
CA ALA A 198 20.01 4.23 -7.62
C ALA A 198 20.43 5.56 -8.26
N TYR A 199 19.46 6.48 -8.42
CA TYR A 199 19.67 7.82 -8.93
C TYR A 199 20.64 8.62 -8.08
N VAL A 200 20.38 8.73 -6.78
CA VAL A 200 21.25 9.52 -5.88
C VAL A 200 22.62 8.88 -5.65
N GLN A 201 22.71 7.55 -5.71
CA GLN A 201 23.99 6.84 -5.60
C GLN A 201 24.77 6.75 -6.92
N ARG A 202 24.16 7.18 -8.03
CA ARG A 202 24.73 7.12 -9.39
C ARG A 202 25.16 5.70 -9.78
N GLY A 203 24.34 4.71 -9.43
CA GLY A 203 24.62 3.31 -9.71
C GLY A 203 23.55 2.37 -9.15
N THR A 204 23.50 1.14 -9.66
CA THR A 204 22.56 0.12 -9.18
C THR A 204 22.90 -0.27 -7.73
N PRO A 205 21.93 -0.25 -6.80
CA PRO A 205 22.14 -0.66 -5.41
C PRO A 205 22.72 -2.08 -5.30
N SER A 206 23.83 -2.24 -4.59
CA SER A 206 24.37 -3.55 -4.23
C SER A 206 23.48 -4.25 -3.19
N ARG A 207 23.62 -5.57 -3.01
CA ARG A 207 22.88 -6.31 -1.96
C ARG A 207 23.05 -5.67 -0.57
N ALA A 208 24.27 -5.32 -0.19
CA ALA A 208 24.55 -4.66 1.10
C ALA A 208 23.91 -3.27 1.22
N THR A 209 23.72 -2.57 0.09
CA THR A 209 22.99 -1.30 0.04
C THR A 209 21.49 -1.54 0.20
N ILE A 210 20.93 -2.52 -0.50
CA ILE A 210 19.52 -2.93 -0.41
C ILE A 210 19.19 -3.29 1.04
N ASP A 211 19.97 -4.17 1.69
CA ASP A 211 19.75 -4.55 3.09
C ASP A 211 19.79 -3.33 4.04
N ARG A 212 20.56 -2.28 3.70
CA ARG A 212 20.61 -1.04 4.50
C ARG A 212 19.35 -0.21 4.30
N ILE A 213 18.87 -0.10 3.06
CA ILE A 213 17.62 0.60 2.72
C ILE A 213 16.46 -0.08 3.44
N GLU A 214 16.33 -1.41 3.34
CA GLU A 214 15.29 -2.18 4.02
C GLU A 214 15.27 -1.92 5.55
N ARG A 215 16.43 -1.99 6.21
CA ARG A 215 16.52 -1.69 7.65
C ARG A 215 16.06 -0.27 8.00
N GLN A 216 16.24 0.70 7.11
CA GLN A 216 15.75 2.06 7.32
C GLN A 216 14.23 2.15 7.11
N LEU A 217 13.70 1.45 6.10
CA LEU A 217 12.27 1.46 5.78
C LEU A 217 11.43 0.74 6.83
N HIS A 218 11.98 -0.21 7.57
CA HIS A 218 11.29 -0.85 8.70
C HIS A 218 10.84 0.15 9.79
N ALA A 219 11.44 1.34 9.84
CA ALA A 219 11.03 2.42 10.74
C ALA A 219 9.77 3.18 10.27
N ILE A 220 9.26 2.95 9.05
CA ILE A 220 8.07 3.65 8.52
C ILE A 220 6.83 3.31 9.35
N ALA A 221 6.57 2.03 9.63
CA ALA A 221 5.42 1.61 10.41
C ALA A 221 5.33 2.28 11.81
N PRO A 222 6.38 2.23 12.67
CA PRO A 222 6.34 2.92 13.95
C PRO A 222 6.30 4.45 13.81
N THR A 223 6.90 5.02 12.77
CA THR A 223 6.82 6.48 12.50
C THR A 223 5.40 6.90 12.17
N LEU A 224 4.71 6.21 11.25
CA LEU A 224 3.32 6.47 10.91
C LEU A 224 2.40 6.31 12.12
N ALA A 225 2.64 5.32 12.98
CA ALA A 225 1.88 5.13 14.21
C ALA A 225 2.04 6.31 15.18
N ALA A 226 3.25 6.88 15.28
CA ALA A 226 3.54 8.02 16.14
C ALA A 226 3.00 9.36 15.59
N GLU A 227 3.13 9.59 14.28
CA GLU A 227 2.70 10.84 13.64
C GLU A 227 1.19 10.91 13.39
N TYR A 228 0.58 9.76 13.08
CA TYR A 228 -0.84 9.68 12.71
C TYR A 228 -1.63 8.74 13.64
N PRO A 229 -1.63 8.94 14.98
CA PRO A 229 -2.22 8.00 15.93
C PRO A 229 -3.73 7.78 15.71
N ARG A 230 -4.43 8.76 15.12
CA ARG A 230 -5.87 8.71 14.79
C ARG A 230 -6.19 7.95 13.50
N VAL A 231 -5.21 7.74 12.63
CA VAL A 231 -5.41 6.97 11.39
C VAL A 231 -5.50 5.49 11.76
N PRO A 232 -6.51 4.74 11.30
CA PRO A 232 -6.64 3.33 11.65
C PRO A 232 -5.42 2.51 11.25
N GLU A 233 -5.12 1.48 12.04
CA GLU A 233 -3.96 0.64 11.82
C GLU A 233 -3.95 -0.04 10.44
N ILE A 234 -5.09 -0.51 9.95
CA ILE A 234 -5.22 -1.09 8.61
C ILE A 234 -4.74 -0.14 7.51
N VAL A 235 -4.97 1.17 7.66
CA VAL A 235 -4.53 2.18 6.71
C VAL A 235 -3.02 2.42 6.83
N ARG A 236 -2.51 2.65 8.05
CA ARG A 236 -1.08 2.90 8.27
C ARG A 236 -0.20 1.71 7.89
N ALA A 237 -0.62 0.50 8.27
CA ALA A 237 0.12 -0.73 7.98
C ALA A 237 0.11 -1.05 6.48
N SER A 238 -1.00 -0.82 5.78
CA SER A 238 -1.05 -0.98 4.32
C SER A 238 -0.11 -0.01 3.60
N LEU A 239 0.00 1.24 4.08
CA LEU A 239 0.96 2.20 3.54
C LEU A 239 2.40 1.77 3.83
N ALA A 240 2.72 1.42 5.07
CA ALA A 240 4.05 0.97 5.44
C ALA A 240 4.49 -0.27 4.66
N PHE A 241 3.58 -1.22 4.44
CA PHE A 241 3.81 -2.43 3.67
C PHE A 241 4.27 -2.15 2.24
N GLN A 242 3.67 -1.17 1.57
CA GLN A 242 4.02 -0.83 0.18
C GLN A 242 5.49 -0.40 0.05
N TYR A 243 6.02 0.33 1.03
CA TYR A 243 7.42 0.75 1.02
C TYR A 243 8.35 -0.30 1.60
N ASP A 244 8.05 -0.83 2.79
CA ASP A 244 8.95 -1.74 3.52
C ASP A 244 9.04 -3.10 2.82
N ALA A 245 7.94 -3.85 2.80
CA ALA A 245 7.90 -5.17 2.17
C ALA A 245 8.02 -5.09 0.65
N GLY A 246 7.46 -4.05 0.03
CA GLY A 246 7.61 -3.80 -1.41
C GLY A 246 9.07 -3.62 -1.83
N THR A 247 9.85 -2.82 -1.09
CA THR A 247 11.28 -2.64 -1.38
C THR A 247 12.07 -3.92 -1.14
N ALA A 248 11.74 -4.70 -0.10
CA ALA A 248 12.37 -6.00 0.13
C ALA A 248 12.10 -6.98 -1.04
N PHE A 249 10.87 -7.02 -1.54
CA PHE A 249 10.49 -7.84 -2.68
C PHE A 249 11.19 -7.42 -3.98
N ALA A 250 11.15 -6.13 -4.33
CA ALA A 250 11.85 -5.61 -5.51
C ALA A 250 13.38 -5.75 -5.37
N GLY A 251 13.89 -5.59 -4.14
CA GLY A 251 15.29 -5.75 -3.78
C GLY A 251 15.79 -7.18 -3.97
N TRP A 252 14.95 -8.18 -3.69
CA TRP A 252 15.23 -9.58 -4.01
C TRP A 252 15.44 -9.75 -5.53
N ALA A 253 14.51 -9.28 -6.35
CA ALA A 253 14.64 -9.35 -7.81
C ALA A 253 15.92 -8.64 -8.29
N LEU A 254 16.14 -7.41 -7.81
CA LEU A 254 17.29 -6.59 -8.21
C LEU A 254 18.62 -7.26 -7.85
N ALA A 255 18.72 -7.89 -6.68
CA ALA A 255 19.92 -8.60 -6.24
C ALA A 255 20.20 -9.87 -7.06
N GLU A 256 19.17 -10.60 -7.49
CA GLU A 256 19.30 -11.86 -8.22
C GLU A 256 19.59 -11.66 -9.72
N GLY A 257 18.99 -10.63 -10.34
CA GLY A 257 19.07 -10.49 -11.81
C GLY A 257 19.01 -9.06 -12.32
N GLY A 258 19.31 -8.08 -11.47
CA GLY A 258 19.32 -6.66 -11.85
C GLY A 258 17.93 -6.15 -12.25
N TRP A 259 17.90 -5.01 -12.93
CA TRP A 259 16.64 -4.39 -13.37
C TRP A 259 15.80 -5.26 -14.28
N THR A 260 16.42 -6.13 -15.10
CA THR A 260 15.69 -7.11 -15.93
C THR A 260 14.88 -8.10 -15.08
N ALA A 261 15.31 -8.42 -13.86
CA ALA A 261 14.51 -9.23 -12.94
C ALA A 261 13.34 -8.46 -12.33
N VAL A 262 13.54 -7.17 -12.01
CA VAL A 262 12.46 -6.27 -11.55
C VAL A 262 11.40 -6.11 -12.66
N ASP A 263 11.83 -5.90 -13.90
CA ASP A 263 10.93 -5.77 -15.06
C ASP A 263 10.12 -7.06 -15.32
N ARG A 264 10.73 -8.23 -15.07
CA ARG A 264 10.01 -9.51 -15.12
C ARG A 264 8.93 -9.60 -14.05
N ALA A 265 9.22 -9.12 -12.83
CA ALA A 265 8.23 -9.05 -11.78
C ALA A 265 7.09 -8.06 -12.12
N GLU A 266 7.39 -6.91 -12.74
CA GLU A 266 6.36 -5.95 -13.17
C GLU A 266 5.45 -6.50 -14.28
N ALA A 267 6.03 -7.30 -15.19
CA ALA A 267 5.29 -8.00 -16.24
C ALA A 267 4.43 -9.16 -15.71
N ASP A 268 4.81 -9.76 -14.59
CA ASP A 268 4.11 -10.86 -13.93
C ASP A 268 4.02 -10.62 -12.42
N PRO A 269 3.21 -9.65 -11.97
CA PRO A 269 3.24 -9.13 -10.60
C PRO A 269 2.88 -10.17 -9.53
N PRO A 270 3.27 -9.92 -8.26
CA PRO A 270 2.77 -10.72 -7.16
C PRO A 270 1.23 -10.63 -7.09
N GLU A 271 0.62 -11.76 -6.78
CA GLU A 271 -0.83 -11.95 -6.76
C GLU A 271 -1.43 -11.77 -5.36
N SER A 272 -0.60 -11.72 -4.32
CA SER A 272 -1.02 -11.62 -2.92
C SER A 272 -0.01 -10.85 -2.06
N THR A 273 -0.49 -10.30 -0.94
CA THR A 273 0.41 -9.69 0.05
C THR A 273 1.37 -10.71 0.66
N GLU A 274 0.98 -11.98 0.73
CA GLU A 274 1.86 -13.09 1.13
C GLU A 274 3.12 -13.19 0.26
N GLN A 275 2.97 -13.16 -1.06
CA GLN A 275 4.11 -13.26 -1.97
C GLN A 275 5.11 -12.10 -1.79
N VAL A 276 4.63 -10.94 -1.37
CA VAL A 276 5.47 -9.76 -1.08
C VAL A 276 6.11 -9.86 0.31
N LEU A 277 5.36 -10.32 1.32
CA LEU A 277 5.88 -10.57 2.68
C LEU A 277 6.94 -11.67 2.68
N HIS A 278 6.79 -12.66 1.81
CA HIS A 278 7.65 -13.83 1.69
C HIS A 278 8.17 -13.97 0.25
N PRO A 279 9.16 -13.17 -0.19
CA PRO A 279 9.61 -13.17 -1.59
C PRO A 279 10.01 -14.55 -2.14
N ALA A 280 10.47 -15.46 -1.28
CA ALA A 280 10.76 -16.85 -1.66
C ALA A 280 9.53 -17.60 -2.21
N ARG A 281 8.31 -17.27 -1.76
CA ARG A 281 7.03 -17.81 -2.28
C ARG A 281 6.66 -17.25 -3.65
N TYR A 282 7.36 -16.24 -4.16
CA TYR A 282 7.20 -15.76 -5.53
C TYR A 282 8.37 -16.19 -6.43
N PHE A 283 9.61 -15.96 -5.99
CA PHE A 283 10.82 -16.20 -6.79
C PHE A 283 11.29 -17.66 -6.79
N GLY A 284 10.89 -18.45 -5.80
CA GLY A 284 11.18 -19.89 -5.71
C GLY A 284 10.12 -20.73 -6.43
N VAL A 285 9.43 -21.59 -5.66
CA VAL A 285 8.20 -22.23 -6.14
C VAL A 285 7.07 -21.25 -5.89
N ARG A 286 6.48 -20.72 -6.96
CA ARG A 286 5.42 -19.71 -6.85
C ARG A 286 4.21 -20.27 -6.14
N ASP A 287 3.85 -19.67 -5.01
CA ASP A 287 2.68 -20.01 -4.25
C ASP A 287 1.51 -19.13 -4.66
N ARG A 288 0.65 -19.67 -5.52
CA ARG A 288 -0.50 -18.92 -6.01
C ARG A 288 -1.71 -19.10 -5.07
N PRO A 289 -2.44 -18.01 -4.76
CA PRO A 289 -3.58 -18.09 -3.87
C PRO A 289 -4.71 -18.95 -4.44
N PHE A 290 -5.43 -19.66 -3.57
CA PHE A 290 -6.65 -20.37 -3.89
C PHE A 290 -7.72 -19.40 -4.40
N GLU A 291 -8.32 -19.71 -5.54
CA GLU A 291 -9.52 -19.04 -6.02
C GLU A 291 -10.74 -19.60 -5.26
N ILE A 292 -11.33 -18.76 -4.40
CA ILE A 292 -12.53 -19.09 -3.64
C ILE A 292 -13.76 -18.48 -4.29
N ALA A 293 -14.55 -19.30 -4.96
CA ALA A 293 -15.86 -18.92 -5.49
C ALA A 293 -16.93 -19.11 -4.39
N LEU A 294 -17.31 -18.00 -3.75
CA LEU A 294 -18.26 -17.98 -2.64
C LEU A 294 -19.69 -18.17 -3.14
N HIS A 295 -20.33 -19.26 -2.67
CA HIS A 295 -21.70 -19.65 -2.99
C HIS A 295 -22.47 -19.99 -1.72
N GLY A 296 -23.80 -20.01 -1.80
CA GLY A 296 -24.70 -20.32 -0.68
C GLY A 296 -25.39 -19.10 -0.05
N THR A 297 -25.12 -17.90 -0.58
CA THR A 297 -25.81 -16.65 -0.21
C THR A 297 -27.00 -16.32 -1.12
N GLU A 298 -27.24 -17.10 -2.18
CA GLU A 298 -28.19 -16.77 -3.23
C GLU A 298 -29.63 -16.66 -2.70
N GLU A 299 -29.98 -17.47 -1.69
CA GLU A 299 -31.28 -17.41 -1.01
C GLU A 299 -31.48 -16.10 -0.25
N MET A 300 -30.41 -15.53 0.33
CA MET A 300 -30.48 -14.21 0.98
C MET A 300 -30.63 -13.11 -0.07
N GLU A 301 -29.88 -13.17 -1.15
CA GLU A 301 -29.97 -12.20 -2.25
C GLU A 301 -31.39 -12.20 -2.86
N ALA A 302 -31.98 -13.38 -3.06
CA ALA A 302 -33.39 -13.52 -3.49
C ALA A 302 -34.40 -12.95 -2.48
N ALA A 303 -34.06 -12.96 -1.18
CA ALA A 303 -34.86 -12.37 -0.11
C ALA A 303 -34.61 -10.85 0.10
N GLY A 304 -33.96 -10.19 -0.87
CA GLY A 304 -33.76 -8.74 -0.90
C GLY A 304 -32.50 -8.24 -0.20
N TRP A 305 -31.60 -9.13 0.22
CA TRP A 305 -30.27 -8.73 0.69
C TRP A 305 -29.42 -8.29 -0.49
N ARG A 306 -28.69 -7.19 -0.32
CA ARG A 306 -27.79 -6.65 -1.35
C ARG A 306 -26.36 -6.96 -0.97
N ARG A 307 -25.59 -7.43 -1.95
CA ARG A 307 -24.13 -7.52 -1.82
C ARG A 307 -23.54 -6.11 -1.81
N VAL A 308 -22.95 -5.72 -0.70
CA VAL A 308 -22.36 -4.38 -0.52
C VAL A 308 -20.84 -4.38 -0.62
N LEU A 309 -20.23 -5.54 -0.36
CA LEU A 309 -18.80 -5.77 -0.55
C LEU A 309 -18.57 -7.26 -0.87
N GLU A 310 -17.61 -7.53 -1.75
CA GLU A 310 -17.00 -8.84 -1.92
C GLU A 310 -15.52 -8.66 -2.23
N ASP A 311 -14.63 -9.24 -1.43
CA ASP A 311 -13.20 -8.92 -1.49
C ASP A 311 -12.31 -10.08 -1.02
N THR A 312 -11.02 -9.98 -1.30
CA THR A 312 -9.95 -10.84 -0.75
C THR A 312 -9.10 -9.97 0.17
N LEU A 313 -9.03 -10.34 1.46
CA LEU A 313 -8.33 -9.53 2.47
C LEU A 313 -6.83 -9.78 2.50
N GLY A 314 -6.39 -11.03 2.29
CA GLY A 314 -4.97 -11.37 2.26
C GLY A 314 -4.29 -11.54 3.61
N GLU A 315 -3.06 -12.04 3.58
CA GLU A 315 -2.21 -12.28 4.76
C GLU A 315 -2.03 -11.02 5.60
N LEU A 316 -1.72 -9.87 4.98
CA LEU A 316 -1.46 -8.63 5.71
C LEU A 316 -2.67 -8.20 6.55
N SER A 317 -3.87 -8.23 5.97
CA SER A 317 -5.10 -7.85 6.67
C SER A 317 -5.44 -8.81 7.81
N ILE A 318 -5.19 -10.11 7.62
CA ILE A 318 -5.38 -11.12 8.66
C ILE A 318 -4.40 -10.89 9.82
N ARG A 319 -3.12 -10.64 9.52
CA ARG A 319 -2.11 -10.28 10.52
C ARG A 319 -2.53 -9.05 11.32
N ILE A 320 -3.04 -8.01 10.65
CA ILE A 320 -3.55 -6.80 11.32
C ILE A 320 -4.74 -7.12 12.22
N LEU A 321 -5.70 -7.93 11.76
CA LEU A 321 -6.86 -8.33 12.55
C LEU A 321 -6.46 -9.16 13.78
N ALA A 322 -5.52 -10.10 13.62
CA ALA A 322 -5.08 -10.99 14.69
C ALA A 322 -4.37 -10.24 15.84
N ARG A 323 -3.72 -9.09 15.57
CA ARG A 323 -3.08 -8.24 16.60
C ARG A 323 -4.03 -7.65 17.63
N ARG A 324 -5.34 -7.72 17.38
CA ARG A 324 -6.36 -7.36 18.39
C ARG A 324 -6.36 -8.30 19.60
N ALA A 325 -5.96 -9.55 19.39
CA ALA A 325 -5.99 -10.61 20.41
C ALA A 325 -4.60 -11.22 20.68
N ARG A 326 -3.62 -10.94 19.83
CA ARG A 326 -2.30 -11.56 19.84
C ARG A 326 -1.19 -10.51 19.82
N THR A 327 0.02 -10.91 20.24
CA THR A 327 1.24 -10.13 20.02
C THR A 327 1.56 -10.04 18.53
N GLU A 328 2.46 -9.13 18.14
CA GLU A 328 2.90 -8.98 16.74
C GLU A 328 3.39 -10.32 16.14
N ASP A 329 4.29 -11.02 16.83
CA ASP A 329 4.84 -12.30 16.35
C ASP A 329 3.79 -13.39 16.24
N ALA A 330 2.88 -13.48 17.23
CA ALA A 330 1.81 -14.47 17.20
C ALA A 330 0.76 -14.15 16.12
N ALA A 331 0.52 -12.87 15.83
CA ALA A 331 -0.35 -12.46 14.74
C ALA A 331 0.26 -12.72 13.36
N ALA A 332 1.58 -12.62 13.22
CA ALA A 332 2.30 -13.04 12.02
C ALA A 332 2.17 -14.55 11.80
N ALA A 333 2.38 -15.36 12.84
CA ALA A 333 2.20 -16.81 12.77
C ALA A 333 0.76 -17.20 12.37
N VAL A 334 -0.25 -16.55 12.95
CA VAL A 334 -1.68 -16.77 12.61
C VAL A 334 -2.00 -16.56 11.13
N ALA A 335 -1.30 -15.63 10.48
CA ALA A 335 -1.51 -15.31 9.08
C ALA A 335 -0.61 -16.12 8.15
N ASP A 336 0.46 -16.72 8.69
CA ASP A 336 1.38 -17.58 7.94
C ASP A 336 0.65 -18.83 7.45
N GLY A 337 0.95 -19.26 6.23
CA GLY A 337 0.23 -20.33 5.54
C GLY A 337 -1.18 -19.94 5.06
N TRP A 338 -1.51 -18.64 5.02
CA TRP A 338 -2.69 -18.16 4.31
C TRP A 338 -2.61 -18.62 2.85
N GLY A 339 -3.58 -19.39 2.39
CA GLY A 339 -3.63 -19.86 1.01
C GLY A 339 -4.59 -19.06 0.15
N GLY A 340 -5.54 -18.31 0.71
CA GLY A 340 -6.56 -17.60 -0.07
C GLY A 340 -7.82 -17.31 0.74
N ASP A 341 -8.53 -16.23 0.43
CA ASP A 341 -9.78 -15.89 1.10
C ASP A 341 -10.79 -15.15 0.21
N ARG A 342 -12.06 -15.24 0.62
CA ARG A 342 -13.16 -14.46 0.06
C ARG A 342 -14.14 -14.01 1.14
N LEU A 343 -14.20 -12.71 1.36
CA LEU A 343 -15.16 -12.03 2.22
C LEU A 343 -16.32 -11.52 1.38
N ARG A 344 -17.56 -11.85 1.75
CA ARG A 344 -18.78 -11.26 1.19
C ARG A 344 -19.59 -10.60 2.30
N ALA A 345 -19.99 -9.35 2.10
CA ALA A 345 -20.89 -8.61 2.96
C ALA A 345 -22.24 -8.39 2.29
N LEU A 346 -23.31 -8.72 3.01
CA LEU A 346 -24.70 -8.59 2.57
C LEU A 346 -25.43 -7.65 3.53
N ALA A 347 -26.14 -6.67 2.98
CA ALA A 347 -26.91 -5.71 3.77
C ALA A 347 -28.40 -5.71 3.40
N ARG A 348 -29.26 -5.46 4.39
CA ARG A 348 -30.69 -5.22 4.21
C ARG A 348 -31.21 -4.27 5.30
N GLY A 349 -31.52 -3.03 4.93
CA GLY A 349 -31.77 -1.98 5.93
C GLY A 349 -30.51 -1.77 6.76
N ASP A 350 -30.66 -1.79 8.09
CA ASP A 350 -29.55 -1.66 9.04
C ASP A 350 -28.89 -3.01 9.39
N GLU A 351 -29.40 -4.13 8.86
CA GLU A 351 -28.81 -5.45 9.09
C GLU A 351 -27.61 -5.70 8.15
N LEU A 352 -26.53 -6.25 8.71
CA LEU A 352 -25.31 -6.62 7.99
C LEU A 352 -24.90 -8.06 8.34
N VAL A 353 -24.66 -8.88 7.31
CA VAL A 353 -24.15 -10.25 7.43
C VAL A 353 -22.83 -10.37 6.66
N LEU A 354 -21.80 -10.88 7.33
CA LEU A 354 -20.50 -11.17 6.75
C LEU A 354 -20.32 -12.68 6.61
N VAL A 355 -19.87 -13.11 5.44
CA VAL A 355 -19.48 -14.48 5.13
C VAL A 355 -18.04 -14.47 4.65
N TRP A 356 -17.12 -15.03 5.42
CA TRP A 356 -15.70 -15.04 5.08
C TRP A 356 -15.19 -16.48 5.03
N ALA A 357 -14.90 -16.94 3.83
CA ALA A 357 -14.33 -18.27 3.59
C ALA A 357 -12.83 -18.14 3.35
N THR A 358 -12.03 -18.91 4.08
CA THR A 358 -10.57 -18.93 3.96
C THR A 358 -10.07 -20.35 3.66
N ALA A 359 -8.91 -20.43 3.01
CA ALA A 359 -8.16 -21.65 2.73
C ALA A 359 -6.71 -21.44 3.18
N TRP A 360 -6.08 -22.51 3.65
CA TRP A 360 -4.76 -22.50 4.28
C TRP A 360 -3.90 -23.62 3.72
N ASP A 361 -2.58 -23.48 3.80
CA ASP A 361 -1.63 -24.48 3.32
C ASP A 361 -1.71 -25.79 4.09
N GLY A 362 -2.00 -25.71 5.38
CA GLY A 362 -2.03 -26.86 6.27
C GLY A 362 -3.21 -26.87 7.24
N PRO A 363 -3.55 -28.06 7.76
CA PRO A 363 -4.46 -28.19 8.88
C PRO A 363 -3.98 -27.46 10.14
N GLY A 364 -2.68 -27.23 10.33
CA GLY A 364 -2.15 -26.47 11.47
C GLY A 364 -2.53 -24.99 11.39
N ASP A 365 -2.24 -24.36 10.25
CA ASP A 365 -2.45 -22.92 10.03
C ASP A 365 -3.94 -22.55 10.14
N ALA A 366 -4.82 -23.38 9.58
CA ALA A 366 -6.26 -23.19 9.73
C ALA A 366 -6.77 -23.39 11.18
N ILE A 367 -6.03 -24.04 12.10
CA ILE A 367 -6.37 -24.08 13.54
C ILE A 367 -5.94 -22.77 14.20
N GLU A 368 -4.73 -22.29 13.90
CA GLU A 368 -4.21 -21.04 14.44
C GLU A 368 -5.13 -19.85 14.09
N PHE A 369 -5.56 -19.77 12.83
CA PHE A 369 -6.56 -18.79 12.40
C PHE A 369 -7.91 -18.95 13.08
N LEU A 370 -8.43 -20.19 13.19
CA LEU A 370 -9.70 -20.46 13.87
C LEU A 370 -9.69 -19.90 15.30
N ASP A 371 -8.65 -20.19 16.06
CA ASP A 371 -8.54 -19.79 17.46
C ASP A 371 -8.34 -18.28 17.60
N ALA A 372 -7.51 -17.67 16.73
CA ALA A 372 -7.35 -16.23 16.71
C ALA A 372 -8.64 -15.47 16.37
N MET A 373 -9.45 -15.96 15.42
CA MET A 373 -10.70 -15.30 15.03
C MET A 373 -11.78 -15.37 16.09
N ARG A 374 -11.85 -16.47 16.87
CA ARG A 374 -12.77 -16.57 18.02
C ARG A 374 -12.50 -15.52 19.09
N GLU A 375 -11.23 -15.12 19.24
CA GLU A 375 -10.84 -14.09 20.20
C GLU A 375 -10.97 -12.67 19.59
N ALA A 376 -10.49 -12.48 18.36
CA ALA A 376 -10.46 -11.17 17.70
C ALA A 376 -11.85 -10.67 17.27
N VAL A 377 -12.78 -11.59 16.96
CA VAL A 377 -14.14 -11.32 16.49
C VAL A 377 -15.16 -12.12 17.33
N PRO A 378 -15.41 -11.71 18.59
CA PRO A 378 -16.17 -12.52 19.55
C PRO A 378 -17.64 -12.77 19.15
N ASP A 379 -18.21 -11.92 18.30
CA ASP A 379 -19.58 -12.07 17.79
C ASP A 379 -19.66 -13.01 16.56
N ALA A 380 -18.53 -13.59 16.12
CA ALA A 380 -18.49 -14.46 14.96
C ALA A 380 -18.78 -15.92 15.31
N ARG A 381 -19.53 -16.60 14.44
CA ARG A 381 -19.55 -18.06 14.36
C ARG A 381 -18.38 -18.51 13.49
N VAL A 382 -17.39 -19.15 14.09
CA VAL A 382 -16.17 -19.62 13.42
C VAL A 382 -16.16 -21.14 13.36
N GLU A 383 -16.14 -21.69 12.15
CA GLU A 383 -16.17 -23.12 11.86
C GLU A 383 -15.01 -23.54 10.97
N ARG A 384 -14.53 -24.76 11.11
CA ARG A 384 -13.42 -25.30 10.31
C ARG A 384 -13.80 -26.64 9.69
N ARG A 385 -13.34 -26.90 8.46
CA ARG A 385 -13.36 -28.22 7.81
C ARG A 385 -12.06 -28.43 7.03
N GLY A 386 -11.20 -29.32 7.53
CA GLY A 386 -9.86 -29.51 6.96
C GLY A 386 -9.05 -28.21 7.00
N GLU A 387 -8.45 -27.85 5.88
CA GLU A 387 -7.66 -26.62 5.66
C GLU A 387 -8.51 -25.35 5.44
N ARG A 388 -9.83 -25.43 5.61
CA ARG A 388 -10.73 -24.30 5.38
C ARG A 388 -11.37 -23.82 6.66
N VAL A 389 -11.51 -22.50 6.79
CA VAL A 389 -12.24 -21.85 7.89
C VAL A 389 -13.34 -20.96 7.32
N LEU A 390 -14.49 -20.99 7.97
CA LEU A 390 -15.63 -20.13 7.68
C LEU A 390 -15.91 -19.25 8.89
N VAL A 391 -15.85 -17.94 8.69
CA VAL A 391 -16.23 -16.92 9.68
C VAL A 391 -17.56 -16.30 9.25
N LEU A 392 -18.56 -16.38 10.11
CA LEU A 392 -19.88 -15.77 9.88
C LEU A 392 -20.15 -14.72 10.95
N VAL A 393 -20.49 -13.50 10.55
CA VAL A 393 -20.86 -12.41 11.47
C VAL A 393 -22.26 -11.91 11.11
N GLY A 394 -23.17 -11.90 12.09
CA GLY A 394 -24.54 -11.45 11.87
C GLY A 394 -25.49 -11.97 12.96
N PRO A 395 -26.77 -11.55 12.94
CA PRO A 395 -27.78 -12.09 13.85
C PRO A 395 -27.89 -13.61 13.75
N SER A 396 -27.91 -14.33 14.88
CA SER A 396 -27.91 -15.80 14.91
C SER A 396 -29.02 -16.43 14.06
N SER A 397 -30.22 -15.83 14.06
CA SER A 397 -31.37 -16.27 13.26
C SER A 397 -31.13 -16.26 11.75
N LEU A 398 -30.20 -15.43 11.27
CA LEU A 398 -29.83 -15.34 9.86
C LEU A 398 -28.66 -16.27 9.51
N LEU A 399 -27.86 -16.68 10.49
CA LEU A 399 -26.73 -17.59 10.30
C LEU A 399 -27.16 -19.07 10.28
N ASP A 400 -28.36 -19.36 10.79
CA ASP A 400 -28.90 -20.72 10.83
C ASP A 400 -29.19 -21.24 9.41
N GLY A 401 -28.67 -22.43 9.11
CA GLY A 401 -28.69 -23.00 7.76
C GLY A 401 -27.73 -22.36 6.76
N LEU A 402 -27.30 -21.11 6.97
CA LEU A 402 -26.35 -20.42 6.09
C LEU A 402 -25.01 -21.16 6.04
N SER A 403 -24.42 -21.49 7.20
CA SER A 403 -23.15 -22.24 7.25
C SER A 403 -23.19 -23.51 6.40
N ALA A 404 -24.24 -24.33 6.55
CA ALA A 404 -24.37 -25.59 5.82
C ALA A 404 -24.43 -25.37 4.30
N ARG A 405 -25.12 -24.32 3.83
CA ARG A 405 -25.15 -23.95 2.40
C ARG A 405 -23.79 -23.46 1.91
N ILE A 406 -23.11 -22.60 2.66
CA ILE A 406 -21.78 -22.09 2.29
C ILE A 406 -20.80 -23.25 2.13
N TRP A 407 -20.73 -24.14 3.13
CA TRP A 407 -19.86 -25.30 3.08
C TRP A 407 -20.20 -26.26 1.93
N GLY A 408 -21.49 -26.43 1.63
CA GLY A 408 -21.95 -27.35 0.58
C GLY A 408 -21.76 -26.83 -0.84
N ARG A 409 -21.63 -25.50 -1.03
CA ARG A 409 -21.63 -24.87 -2.37
C ARG A 409 -20.34 -24.10 -2.71
N THR A 410 -19.61 -23.58 -1.72
CA THR A 410 -18.39 -22.77 -1.97
C THR A 410 -17.21 -23.66 -2.36
N THR A 411 -16.60 -23.37 -3.51
CA THR A 411 -15.40 -24.08 -4.00
C THR A 411 -14.13 -23.29 -3.73
N ALA A 412 -13.03 -24.01 -3.49
CA ALA A 412 -11.67 -23.46 -3.44
C ALA A 412 -10.81 -24.27 -4.40
N ARG A 413 -10.08 -23.62 -5.31
CA ARG A 413 -9.19 -24.28 -6.28
C ARG A 413 -7.84 -23.60 -6.28
N ARG A 414 -6.75 -24.38 -6.25
CA ARG A 414 -5.41 -23.83 -6.46
C ARG A 414 -5.33 -23.39 -7.92
N THR A 415 -4.97 -22.14 -8.16
CA THR A 415 -4.65 -21.66 -9.51
C THR A 415 -3.37 -22.35 -9.98
N GLY A 416 -3.39 -22.91 -11.18
CA GLY A 416 -2.32 -23.75 -11.73
C GLY A 416 -1.06 -23.02 -12.16
#